data_AF-A0A4P7ZDB2-F1
#
_entry.id   AF-A0A4P7ZDB2-F1
#
_cell.length_a   1.000
_cell.length_b   1.000
_cell.length_c   1.000
_cell.angle_alpha   90.00
_cell.angle_beta   90.00
_cell.angle_gamma   90.00
#
_symmetry.space_group_name_H-M   'P 1'
#
loop_
_entity.id
_entity.type
_entity.pdbx_description
1 polymer ?
#
loop_
_entity_poly.entity_id
_entity_poly.type
_entity_poly.pdbx_seq_one_letter_code
_entity_poly.pdbx_strand_id
1 'polypeptide(L)'
;MTVAQMAAHIAHLCETHEIVIEGHSRGGRAFRKERRVKIRPVKSAATYAVALHEVGHILGPWQSQTRLCSEAGAWMWAKEHALLWTPVMEQKLRACLASYMHWATRRSNHVSMPEPEHPFWALLGQPAPEASS
;
A
#
# COMPACT_ATOMS: atom_id res chain seq x y z
N MET A 1 9.33 0.85 -18.75
CA MET A 1 9.19 -0.46 -18.08
C MET A 1 8.00 -1.21 -18.69
N THR A 2 8.17 -2.49 -19.03
CA THR A 2 7.12 -3.31 -19.66
C THR A 2 6.26 -4.05 -18.61
N VAL A 3 5.09 -4.55 -19.02
CA VAL A 3 4.23 -5.38 -18.15
C VAL A 3 4.93 -6.65 -17.70
N ALA A 4 5.69 -7.30 -18.58
CA ALA A 4 6.45 -8.50 -18.24
C ALA A 4 7.52 -8.23 -17.17
N GLN A 5 8.24 -7.10 -17.28
CA GLN A 5 9.22 -6.68 -16.27
C GLN A 5 8.56 -6.41 -14.91
N MET A 6 7.40 -5.73 -14.91
CA MET A 6 6.65 -5.48 -13.67
C MET A 6 6.18 -6.78 -13.00
N ALA A 7 5.66 -7.74 -13.79
CA ALA A 7 5.23 -9.03 -13.27
C ALA A 7 6.40 -9.86 -12.73
N ALA A 8 7.50 -9.93 -13.47
CA ALA A 8 8.72 -10.62 -13.06
C ALA A 8 9.29 -10.02 -11.77
N HIS A 9 9.24 -8.70 -11.63
CA HIS A 9 9.68 -8.03 -10.40
C HIS A 9 8.86 -8.43 -9.17
N ILE A 10 7.52 -8.48 -9.28
CA ILE A 10 6.66 -8.95 -8.19
C ILE A 10 6.97 -10.40 -7.83
N ALA A 11 7.13 -11.27 -8.83
CA ALA A 11 7.49 -12.66 -8.62
C ALA A 11 8.83 -12.78 -7.89
N HIS A 12 9.85 -12.04 -8.33
CA HIS A 12 11.18 -12.02 -7.71
C HIS A 12 11.15 -11.54 -6.26
N LEU A 13 10.44 -10.45 -5.96
CA LEU A 13 10.26 -9.97 -4.59
C LEU A 13 9.58 -11.03 -3.71
N CYS A 14 8.51 -11.65 -4.22
CA CYS A 14 7.79 -12.65 -3.44
C CYS A 14 8.64 -13.91 -3.22
N GLU A 15 9.37 -14.38 -4.22
CA GLU A 15 10.30 -15.50 -4.09
C GLU A 15 11.41 -15.20 -3.08
N THR A 16 12.07 -14.06 -3.21
CA THR A 16 13.18 -13.62 -2.33
C THR A 16 12.76 -13.53 -0.87
N HIS A 17 11.52 -13.11 -0.63
CA HIS A 17 10.97 -12.95 0.71
C HIS A 17 10.08 -14.12 1.12
N GLU A 18 10.07 -15.25 0.41
CA GLU A 18 9.24 -16.42 0.79
C GLU A 18 7.75 -16.05 0.99
N ILE A 19 7.22 -15.24 0.08
CA ILE A 19 5.82 -14.81 0.05
C ILE A 19 5.07 -15.64 -0.99
N VAL A 20 4.03 -16.33 -0.56
CA VAL A 20 3.16 -17.10 -1.46
C VAL A 20 2.23 -16.16 -2.22
N ILE A 21 2.23 -16.27 -3.55
CA ILE A 21 1.30 -15.55 -4.43
C ILE A 21 0.10 -16.43 -4.76
N GLU A 22 -1.10 -15.92 -4.53
CA GLU A 22 -2.35 -16.51 -5.01
C GLU A 22 -3.07 -15.56 -5.98
N GLY A 23 -3.64 -16.12 -7.05
CA GLY A 23 -4.43 -15.35 -8.00
C GLY A 23 -5.72 -14.82 -7.40
N HIS A 24 -6.07 -13.57 -7.71
CA HIS A 24 -7.32 -12.95 -7.28
C HIS A 24 -8.01 -12.19 -8.40
N SER A 25 -9.34 -12.32 -8.49
CA SER A 25 -10.12 -11.67 -9.56
C SER A 25 -10.43 -10.20 -9.26
N ARG A 26 -10.58 -9.81 -7.99
CA ARG A 26 -11.03 -8.47 -7.58
C ARG A 26 -10.17 -7.85 -6.47
N GLY A 27 -9.23 -6.99 -6.82
CA GLY A 27 -8.38 -6.29 -5.83
C GLY A 27 -7.24 -7.16 -5.32
N GLY A 28 -6.73 -6.83 -4.13
CA GLY A 28 -5.68 -7.58 -3.44
C GLY A 28 -5.96 -7.78 -1.96
N ARG A 29 -5.24 -8.70 -1.34
CA ARG A 29 -5.24 -8.91 0.12
C ARG A 29 -3.94 -9.56 0.57
N ALA A 30 -3.34 -9.04 1.64
CA ALA A 30 -2.22 -9.66 2.33
C ALA A 30 -2.63 -10.42 3.60
N PHE A 31 -1.93 -11.52 3.87
CA PHE A 31 -2.01 -12.33 5.08
C PHE A 31 -0.62 -12.40 5.71
N ARG A 32 -0.31 -11.38 6.53
CA ARG A 32 1.05 -11.15 7.05
C ARG A 32 1.64 -12.35 7.80
N LYS A 33 0.86 -13.00 8.67
CA LYS A 33 1.32 -14.16 9.46
C LYS A 33 1.63 -15.38 8.60
N GLU A 34 0.90 -15.55 7.51
CA GLU A 34 1.04 -16.66 6.57
C GLU A 34 2.03 -16.36 5.45
N ARG A 35 2.65 -15.16 5.45
CA ARG A 35 3.49 -14.64 4.36
C ARG A 35 2.85 -14.87 2.99
N ARG A 36 1.61 -14.44 2.83
CA ARG A 36 0.84 -14.73 1.62
C ARG A 36 0.12 -13.50 1.11
N VAL A 37 0.10 -13.33 -0.20
CA VAL A 37 -0.67 -12.27 -0.87
C VAL A 37 -1.61 -12.86 -1.91
N LYS A 38 -2.80 -12.28 -1.98
CA LYS A 38 -3.75 -12.44 -3.09
C LYS A 38 -3.63 -11.20 -3.95
N ILE A 39 -3.23 -11.36 -5.21
CA ILE A 39 -3.08 -10.24 -6.15
C ILE A 39 -3.74 -10.54 -7.49
N ARG A 40 -4.21 -9.48 -8.14
CA ARG A 40 -4.58 -9.54 -9.56
C ARG A 40 -3.31 -9.66 -10.41
N PRO A 41 -3.34 -10.33 -11.58
CA PRO A 41 -2.26 -10.27 -12.53
C PRO A 41 -1.86 -8.82 -12.85
N VAL A 42 -0.54 -8.58 -12.90
CA VAL A 42 0.02 -7.29 -13.28
C VAL A 42 -0.17 -7.08 -14.77
N LYS A 43 -0.99 -6.10 -15.14
CA LYS A 43 -1.34 -5.76 -16.53
C LYS A 43 -1.08 -4.29 -16.87
N SER A 44 -0.71 -3.48 -15.89
CA SER A 44 -0.52 -2.03 -15.99
C SER A 44 0.27 -1.50 -14.80
N ALA A 45 0.76 -0.26 -14.88
CA ALA A 45 1.40 0.42 -13.75
C ALA A 45 0.50 0.47 -12.50
N ALA A 46 -0.81 0.66 -12.66
CA ALA A 46 -1.75 0.69 -11.53
C ALA A 46 -1.90 -0.68 -10.85
N THR A 47 -1.96 -1.78 -11.62
CA THR A 47 -2.05 -3.13 -11.05
C THR A 47 -0.72 -3.57 -10.44
N TYR A 48 0.41 -3.11 -11.00
CA TYR A 48 1.73 -3.27 -10.40
C TYR A 48 1.84 -2.55 -9.05
N ALA A 49 1.42 -1.28 -8.95
CA ALA A 49 1.41 -0.54 -7.70
C ALA A 49 0.57 -1.22 -6.61
N VAL A 50 -0.59 -1.76 -6.97
CA VAL A 50 -1.42 -2.54 -6.03
C VAL A 50 -0.70 -3.81 -5.59
N ALA A 51 -0.07 -4.55 -6.52
CA ALA A 51 0.69 -5.74 -6.15
C ALA A 51 1.85 -5.42 -5.19
N LEU A 52 2.60 -4.34 -5.44
CA LEU A 52 3.64 -3.85 -4.52
C LEU A 52 3.05 -3.48 -3.15
N HIS A 53 1.89 -2.84 -3.12
CA HIS A 53 1.20 -2.49 -1.88
C HIS A 53 0.80 -3.72 -1.06
N GLU A 54 0.28 -4.78 -1.68
CA GLU A 54 -0.01 -6.03 -0.95
C GLU A 54 1.25 -6.69 -0.39
N VAL A 55 2.38 -6.63 -1.11
CA VAL A 55 3.68 -7.06 -0.58
C VAL A 55 4.13 -6.15 0.57
N GLY A 56 3.90 -4.85 0.45
CA GLY A 56 4.16 -3.85 1.49
C GLY A 56 3.35 -4.10 2.77
N HIS A 57 2.20 -4.75 2.71
CA HIS A 57 1.49 -5.18 3.92
C HIS A 57 2.21 -6.30 4.70
N ILE A 58 3.14 -7.01 4.06
CA ILE A 58 3.98 -8.02 4.71
C ILE A 58 5.29 -7.39 5.20
N LEU A 59 5.93 -6.59 4.35
CA LEU A 59 7.31 -6.13 4.53
C LEU A 59 7.45 -4.67 4.99
N GLY A 60 6.42 -3.86 4.79
CA GLY A 60 6.43 -2.44 5.14
C GLY A 60 6.35 -2.20 6.65
N PRO A 61 6.62 -0.97 7.11
CA PRO A 61 6.54 -0.60 8.50
C PRO A 61 5.09 -0.46 8.98
N TRP A 62 4.91 -0.33 10.30
CA TRP A 62 3.63 -0.01 10.96
C TRP A 62 2.48 -1.00 10.74
N GLN A 63 2.76 -2.22 10.30
CA GLN A 63 1.71 -3.24 10.07
C GLN A 63 1.04 -3.75 11.36
N SER A 64 1.58 -3.39 12.53
CA SER A 64 0.96 -3.63 13.84
C SER A 64 0.27 -2.39 14.42
N GLN A 65 0.28 -1.26 13.72
CA GLN A 65 -0.35 -0.01 14.16
C GLN A 65 -1.79 0.09 13.61
N THR A 66 -2.38 1.28 13.71
CA THR A 66 -3.73 1.56 13.21
C THR A 66 -3.84 1.28 11.71
N ARG A 67 -5.07 1.08 11.23
CA ARG A 67 -5.34 0.84 9.80
C ARG A 67 -4.68 1.90 8.93
N LEU A 68 -4.85 3.20 9.23
CA LEU A 68 -4.29 4.28 8.43
C LEU A 68 -2.75 4.25 8.40
N CYS A 69 -2.09 4.00 9.53
CA CYS A 69 -0.63 3.87 9.57
C CYS A 69 -0.15 2.65 8.78
N SER A 70 -0.82 1.49 8.90
CA SER A 70 -0.47 0.27 8.17
C SER A 70 -0.62 0.43 6.65
N GLU A 71 -1.67 1.14 6.19
CA GLU A 71 -1.89 1.43 4.78
C GLU A 71 -0.80 2.37 4.25
N ALA A 72 -0.43 3.42 5.00
CA ALA A 72 0.69 4.28 4.64
C ALA A 72 2.02 3.52 4.59
N GLY A 73 2.30 2.65 5.56
CA GLY A 73 3.51 1.84 5.58
C GLY A 73 3.62 0.92 4.36
N ALA A 74 2.51 0.29 3.96
CA ALA A 74 2.47 -0.55 2.78
C ALA A 74 2.70 0.25 1.48
N TRP A 75 2.08 1.41 1.34
CA TRP A 75 2.28 2.29 0.19
C TRP A 75 3.67 2.93 0.14
N MET A 76 4.25 3.26 1.29
CA MET A 76 5.61 3.78 1.40
C MET A 76 6.63 2.73 0.93
N TRP A 77 6.51 1.51 1.45
CA TRP A 77 7.35 0.38 1.02
C TRP A 77 7.20 0.14 -0.49
N ALA A 78 5.97 0.15 -0.99
CA ALA A 78 5.70 -0.04 -2.42
C ALA A 78 6.38 1.03 -3.29
N LYS A 79 6.40 2.28 -2.84
CA LYS A 79 7.03 3.39 -3.57
C LYS A 79 8.55 3.28 -3.58
N GLU A 80 9.15 2.89 -2.45
CA GLU A 80 10.59 2.68 -2.31
C GLU A 80 11.11 1.50 -3.16
N HIS A 81 10.34 0.42 -3.24
CA HIS A 81 10.76 -0.82 -3.91
C HIS A 81 10.28 -0.92 -5.36
N ALA A 82 9.55 0.07 -5.87
CA ALA A 82 9.15 0.07 -7.28
C ALA A 82 10.38 0.28 -8.17
N LEU A 83 10.51 -0.54 -9.22
CA LEU A 83 11.53 -0.32 -10.26
C LEU A 83 11.38 1.04 -10.96
N LEU A 84 10.14 1.52 -11.06
CA LEU A 84 9.79 2.87 -11.50
C LEU A 84 8.46 3.26 -10.86
N TRP A 85 8.44 4.42 -10.21
CA TRP A 85 7.22 4.99 -9.68
C TRP A 85 6.66 6.05 -10.63
N THR A 86 5.50 5.78 -11.24
CA THR A 86 4.90 6.65 -12.27
C THR A 86 3.78 7.53 -11.70
N PRO A 87 3.40 8.62 -12.39
CA PRO A 87 2.27 9.45 -11.98
C PRO A 87 0.94 8.69 -11.81
N VAL A 88 0.71 7.65 -12.63
CA VAL A 88 -0.48 6.78 -12.51
C VAL A 88 -0.47 6.00 -11.19
N MET A 89 0.71 5.56 -10.74
CA MET A 89 0.88 4.84 -9.48
C MET A 89 0.71 5.79 -8.28
N GLU A 90 1.25 7.01 -8.39
CA GLU A 90 1.06 8.07 -7.40
C GLU A 90 -0.44 8.42 -7.25
N GLN A 91 -1.17 8.60 -8.36
CA GLN A 91 -2.62 8.83 -8.32
C GLN A 91 -3.36 7.66 -7.67
N LYS A 92 -2.96 6.42 -7.97
CA LYS A 92 -3.56 5.22 -7.39
C LYS A 92 -3.38 5.15 -5.87
N LEU A 93 -2.17 5.42 -5.39
CA LEU A 93 -1.83 5.52 -3.97
C LEU A 93 -2.71 6.56 -3.28
N ARG A 94 -2.76 7.79 -3.81
CA ARG A 94 -3.54 8.89 -3.22
C ARG A 94 -5.02 8.57 -3.15
N ALA A 95 -5.59 8.02 -4.23
CA ALA A 95 -7.00 7.62 -4.27
C ALA A 95 -7.32 6.53 -3.23
N CYS A 96 -6.43 5.57 -3.03
CA CYS A 96 -6.58 4.52 -2.01
C CYS A 96 -6.51 5.10 -0.59
N LEU A 97 -5.49 5.91 -0.27
CA LEU A 97 -5.39 6.54 1.05
C LEU A 97 -6.57 7.49 1.34
N ALA A 98 -7.03 8.25 0.33
CA ALA A 98 -8.20 9.12 0.48
C ALA A 98 -9.48 8.32 0.77
N SER A 99 -9.64 7.14 0.16
CA SER A 99 -10.77 6.25 0.45
C SER A 99 -10.75 5.75 1.90
N TYR A 100 -9.57 5.40 2.42
CA TYR A 100 -9.40 5.01 3.82
C TYR A 100 -9.61 6.18 4.79
N MET A 101 -9.14 7.39 4.44
CA MET A 101 -9.40 8.59 5.22
C MET A 101 -10.91 8.89 5.30
N HIS A 102 -11.62 8.83 4.16
CA HIS A 102 -13.07 9.01 4.14
C HIS A 102 -13.82 7.94 4.96
N TRP A 103 -13.34 6.70 4.95
CA TRP A 103 -13.86 5.64 5.82
C TRP A 103 -13.64 5.94 7.31
N ALA A 104 -12.46 6.44 7.68
CA ALA A 104 -12.10 6.75 9.05
C ALA A 104 -12.92 7.92 9.61
N THR A 105 -13.06 9.00 8.84
CA THR A 105 -13.84 10.19 9.25
C THR A 105 -15.33 9.88 9.42
N ARG A 106 -15.88 8.93 8.67
CA ARG A 106 -17.27 8.48 8.84
C ARG A 106 -17.51 7.58 10.05
N ARG A 107 -16.45 6.99 10.63
CA ARG A 107 -16.51 6.14 11.84
C ARG A 107 -16.00 6.89 13.09
N SER A 108 -15.94 8.23 13.02
CA SER A 108 -15.22 9.23 13.81
C SER A 108 -14.96 8.99 15.31
N ASN A 109 -15.71 8.16 16.03
CA ASN A 109 -15.49 7.97 17.47
C ASN A 109 -14.51 6.85 17.86
N HIS A 110 -14.06 6.01 16.92
CA HIS A 110 -13.25 4.83 17.26
C HIS A 110 -11.99 4.63 16.41
N VAL A 111 -11.72 5.51 15.44
CA VAL A 111 -10.54 5.39 14.59
C VAL A 111 -9.51 6.43 15.01
N SER A 112 -8.40 5.97 15.58
CA SER A 112 -7.24 6.81 15.85
C SER A 112 -6.60 7.26 14.52
N MET A 113 -6.45 8.57 14.38
CA MET A 113 -5.80 9.21 13.23
C MET A 113 -4.27 9.13 13.39
N PRO A 114 -3.50 9.08 12.29
CA PRO A 114 -2.05 9.20 12.35
C PRO A 114 -1.64 10.55 12.95
N GLU A 115 -0.56 10.55 13.72
CA GLU A 115 0.06 11.78 14.24
C GLU A 115 0.38 12.77 13.11
N PRO A 116 0.41 14.09 13.37
CA PRO A 116 0.69 15.10 12.35
C PRO A 116 1.99 14.87 11.56
N GLU A 117 3.03 14.37 12.21
CA GLU A 117 4.34 14.12 11.61
C GLU A 117 4.40 12.80 10.83
N HIS A 118 3.33 11.99 10.91
CA HIS A 118 3.31 10.68 10.24
C HIS A 118 3.35 10.86 8.70
N PRO A 119 4.18 10.08 7.96
CA PRO A 119 4.28 10.17 6.49
C PRO A 119 2.98 9.95 5.72
N PHE A 120 1.93 9.49 6.40
CA PHE A 120 0.59 9.33 5.86
C PHE A 120 0.07 10.62 5.20
N TRP A 121 0.26 11.78 5.85
CA TRP A 121 -0.27 13.06 5.34
C TRP A 121 0.40 13.50 4.04
N ALA A 122 1.73 13.37 3.98
CA ALA A 122 2.51 13.64 2.77
C ALA A 122 2.13 12.69 1.61
N LEU A 123 1.98 11.40 1.91
CA LEU A 123 1.54 10.38 0.94
C LEU A 123 0.11 10.65 0.44
N LEU A 124 -0.79 11.06 1.33
CA LEU A 124 -2.15 11.47 0.98
C LEU A 124 -2.15 12.73 0.11
N GLY A 125 -1.22 13.65 0.34
CA GLY A 125 -1.16 14.96 -0.33
C GLY A 125 -2.04 16.00 0.31
N GLN A 126 -2.29 15.84 1.60
CA GLN A 126 -3.03 16.78 2.42
C GLN A 126 -2.11 17.31 3.52
N PRO A 127 -2.30 18.57 3.95
CA PRO A 127 -1.59 19.05 5.13
C PRO A 127 -1.97 18.20 6.34
N ALA A 128 -1.00 17.97 7.21
CA ALA A 128 -1.26 17.36 8.49
C ALA A 128 -2.20 18.27 9.33
N PRO A 129 -3.04 17.69 10.20
CA PRO A 129 -3.77 18.48 11.17
C PRO A 129 -2.78 19.19 12.10
N GLU A 130 -3.12 20.40 12.55
CA GLU A 130 -2.28 21.11 13.52
C GLU A 130 -2.17 20.28 14.79
N ALA A 131 -0.94 20.08 15.28
CA ALA A 131 -0.70 19.44 16.55
C ALA A 131 -1.40 20.27 17.63
N SER A 132 -2.37 19.67 18.34
CA SER A 132 -2.98 20.34 19.49
C SER A 132 -1.89 20.52 20.55
N SER A 133 -1.50 21.77 20.78
CA SER A 133 -0.54 22.18 21.82
C SER A 133 -1.13 22.02 23.22
#